data_AF-A0A8T5V9D4-F1
#
_entry.id   AF-A0A8T5V9D4-F1
#
_cell.length_a   1.000
_cell.length_b   1.000
_cell.length_c   1.000
_cell.angle_alpha   90.00
_cell.angle_beta   90.00
_cell.angle_gamma   90.00
#
_symmetry.space_group_name_H-M   'P 1'
#
loop_
_entity.id
_entity.type
_entity.pdbx_description
1 polymer ?
#
loop_
_entity_poly.entity_id
_entity_poly.type
_entity_poly.pdbx_seq_one_letter_code
_entity_poly.pdbx_strand_id
1 'polypeptide(L)'
;MLARILFLAAVLLPCALHAEETPAENPGFARRLTIYLAKGAPDACGPGCDRWIAIEGEIDGDASQRIRRFLAGVKDTQRPI
;
A
#
# COMPACT_ATOMS: atom_id res chain seq x y z
N MET A 1 36.60 32.09 -7.90
CA MET A 1 36.87 31.13 -6.80
C MET A 1 35.70 31.02 -5.84
N LEU A 2 35.21 32.15 -5.26
CA LEU A 2 34.07 32.17 -4.33
C LEU A 2 32.78 31.53 -4.88
N ALA A 3 32.46 31.75 -6.16
CA ALA A 3 31.25 31.20 -6.79
C ALA A 3 31.23 29.66 -6.88
N ARG A 4 32.40 29.01 -6.93
CA ARG A 4 32.50 27.53 -6.93
C ARG A 4 32.27 26.95 -5.53
N ILE A 5 32.72 27.66 -4.49
CA ILE A 5 32.55 27.26 -3.09
C ILE A 5 31.07 27.32 -2.69
N LEU A 6 30.35 28.36 -3.15
CA LEU A 6 28.91 28.51 -2.92
C LEU A 6 28.09 27.41 -3.61
N PHE A 7 28.49 26.96 -4.79
CA PHE A 7 27.82 25.87 -5.52
C PHE A 7 28.00 24.50 -4.85
N LEU A 8 29.18 24.22 -4.31
CA LEU A 8 29.46 22.97 -3.59
C LEU A 8 28.70 22.86 -2.26
N ALA A 9 28.48 23.99 -1.57
CA ALA A 9 27.71 24.02 -0.33
C ALA A 9 26.22 23.70 -0.52
N ALA A 10 25.65 24.04 -1.68
CA ALA A 10 24.24 23.75 -1.99
C ALA A 10 23.99 22.27 -2.33
N VAL A 11 24.99 21.55 -2.85
CA VAL A 11 24.88 20.12 -3.21
C VAL A 11 25.02 19.20 -2.01
N LEU A 12 25.68 19.65 -0.95
CA LEU A 12 25.91 18.87 0.27
C LEU A 12 24.80 19.01 1.32
N LEU A 13 23.82 19.91 1.11
CA LEU A 13 22.63 19.97 1.96
C LEU A 13 21.78 18.73 1.65
N PRO A 14 21.68 17.75 2.57
CA PRO A 14 20.75 16.65 2.39
C PRO A 14 19.37 17.30 2.32
N CYS A 15 18.65 17.02 1.24
CA CYS A 15 17.24 17.36 1.13
C CYS A 15 16.51 16.54 2.21
N ALA A 16 16.50 17.02 3.45
CA ALA A 16 15.79 16.43 4.58
C ALA A 16 14.31 16.86 4.53
N LEU A 17 13.71 16.86 3.33
CA LEU A 17 12.26 16.73 3.19
C LEU A 17 11.90 15.27 3.48
N HIS A 18 12.18 14.82 4.70
CA HIS A 18 11.41 13.72 5.24
C HIS A 18 10.08 14.35 5.62
N ALA A 19 9.07 14.19 4.76
CA ALA A 19 7.70 14.44 5.17
C ALA A 19 7.46 13.52 6.36
N GLU A 20 7.33 14.10 7.56
CA GLU A 20 6.76 13.37 8.68
C GLU A 20 5.34 13.02 8.25
N GLU A 21 5.09 11.73 8.04
CA GLU A 21 3.74 11.24 7.85
C GLU A 21 3.03 11.43 9.19
N THR A 22 2.27 12.51 9.31
CA THR A 22 1.31 12.66 10.41
C THR A 22 0.40 11.42 10.36
N PRO A 23 0.30 10.63 11.44
CA PRO A 23 -0.56 9.45 11.45
C PRO A 23 -1.97 9.87 11.04
N ALA A 24 -2.41 9.44 9.85
CA ALA A 24 -3.77 9.64 9.42
C ALA A 24 -4.65 8.76 10.30
N GLU A 25 -5.20 9.34 11.36
CA GLU A 25 -6.14 8.63 12.22
C GLU A 25 -7.37 8.29 11.37
N ASN A 26 -7.45 7.03 10.95
CA ASN A 26 -8.54 6.52 10.14
C ASN A 26 -9.40 5.59 11.00
N PRO A 27 -10.29 6.15 11.85
CA PRO A 27 -10.98 5.41 12.90
C PRO A 27 -11.89 4.28 12.38
N GLY A 28 -12.13 4.20 11.07
CA GLY A 28 -12.91 3.15 10.43
C GLY A 28 -12.10 1.94 9.93
N PHE A 29 -10.77 2.00 9.93
CA PHE A 29 -9.93 0.93 9.39
C PHE A 29 -9.17 0.19 10.49
N ALA A 30 -9.02 -1.12 10.33
CA ALA A 30 -8.14 -1.89 11.18
C ALA A 30 -6.70 -1.37 11.04
N ARG A 31 -5.99 -1.19 12.17
CA ARG A 31 -4.56 -0.77 12.22
C ARG A 31 -3.60 -1.70 11.49
N ARG A 32 -4.07 -2.88 11.08
CA ARG A 32 -3.31 -3.85 10.31
C ARG A 32 -4.15 -4.32 9.15
N LEU A 33 -3.54 -4.26 7.97
CA LEU A 33 -4.09 -4.81 6.74
C LEU A 33 -4.44 -6.30 6.90
N THR A 34 -5.67 -6.64 6.57
CA THR A 34 -6.23 -7.99 6.55
C THR A 34 -6.55 -8.36 5.11
N ILE A 35 -6.18 -9.58 4.70
CA ILE A 35 -6.39 -10.08 3.34
C ILE A 35 -7.14 -11.41 3.43
N TYR A 36 -8.24 -11.55 2.70
CA TYR A 36 -9.06 -12.76 2.71
C TYR A 36 -9.81 -12.97 1.40
N LEU A 37 -10.29 -14.20 1.20
CA LEU A 37 -11.17 -14.52 0.08
C LEU A 37 -12.62 -14.27 0.49
N ALA A 38 -13.25 -13.26 -0.11
CA ALA A 38 -14.63 -12.91 0.13
C ALA A 38 -15.56 -13.72 -0.78
N LYS A 39 -16.78 -13.96 -0.30
CA LYS A 39 -17.88 -14.52 -1.10
C LYS A 39 -19.11 -13.66 -0.89
N GLY A 40 -19.71 -13.23 -2.00
CA GLY A 40 -20.91 -12.42 -2.01
C GLY A 40 -22.08 -13.12 -2.68
N ALA A 41 -23.13 -12.34 -2.92
CA ALA A 41 -24.21 -12.72 -3.81
C ALA A 41 -23.70 -12.90 -5.25
N PRO A 42 -24.49 -13.55 -6.14
CA PRO A 42 -24.20 -13.53 -7.56
C PRO A 42 -24.00 -12.10 -8.06
N ASP A 43 -23.02 -11.92 -8.92
CA ASP A 43 -22.63 -10.65 -9.53
C ASP A 43 -22.08 -9.57 -8.56
N ALA A 44 -21.73 -9.95 -7.33
CA ALA A 44 -21.23 -9.00 -6.30
C ALA A 44 -19.92 -8.31 -6.70
N CYS A 45 -19.05 -8.98 -7.46
CA CYS A 45 -17.81 -8.42 -7.98
C CYS A 45 -17.84 -8.15 -9.49
N GLY A 46 -19.03 -8.16 -10.10
CA GLY A 46 -19.25 -8.01 -11.55
C GLY A 46 -19.94 -9.23 -12.19
N PRO A 47 -20.34 -9.17 -13.47
CA PRO A 47 -21.10 -10.23 -14.11
C PRO A 47 -20.41 -11.60 -14.03
N GLY A 48 -21.09 -12.60 -13.48
CA GLY A 48 -20.59 -13.96 -13.26
C GLY A 48 -19.63 -14.11 -12.08
N CYS A 49 -19.50 -13.09 -11.22
CA CYS A 49 -18.52 -13.07 -10.13
C CYS A 49 -19.19 -13.10 -8.76
N ASP A 50 -18.92 -14.15 -7.97
CA ASP A 50 -19.39 -14.32 -6.59
C ASP A 50 -18.25 -14.32 -5.54
N ARG A 51 -16.99 -14.27 -5.97
CA ARG A 51 -15.80 -14.33 -5.09
C ARG A 51 -14.69 -13.39 -5.56
N TRP A 52 -14.04 -12.74 -4.61
CA TRP A 52 -12.92 -11.80 -4.81
C TRP A 52 -11.94 -11.84 -3.63
N ILE A 53 -10.81 -11.17 -3.75
CA ILE A 53 -9.80 -11.04 -2.70
C ILE A 53 -9.99 -9.69 -2.02
N ALA A 54 -10.58 -9.67 -0.82
CA ALA A 54 -10.72 -8.44 -0.07
C ALA A 54 -9.41 -8.08 0.65
N ILE A 55 -9.00 -6.82 0.54
CA ILE A 55 -7.86 -6.23 1.24
C ILE A 55 -8.38 -5.00 2.00
N GLU A 56 -8.39 -5.09 3.33
CA GLU A 56 -8.98 -4.06 4.20
C GLU A 56 -8.03 -3.66 5.33
N GLY A 57 -8.10 -2.41 5.77
CA GLY A 57 -7.28 -1.88 6.85
C GLY A 57 -6.26 -0.85 6.38
N GLU A 58 -5.39 -0.44 7.30
CA GLU A 58 -4.34 0.55 7.06
C GLU A 58 -3.20 -0.02 6.20
N ILE A 59 -2.79 0.76 5.19
CA ILE A 59 -1.65 0.43 4.32
C ILE A 59 -0.37 0.95 4.99
N ASP A 60 0.23 0.13 5.85
CA ASP A 60 1.55 0.41 6.43
C ASP A 60 2.71 0.08 5.46
N GLY A 61 3.94 0.44 5.82
CA GLY A 61 5.14 0.21 4.99
C GLY A 61 5.40 -1.27 4.60
N ASP A 62 4.89 -2.22 5.38
CA ASP A 62 5.02 -3.65 5.14
C ASP A 62 3.83 -4.26 4.38
N ALA A 63 2.76 -3.49 4.14
CA ALA A 63 1.54 -3.95 3.47
C ALA A 63 1.84 -4.63 2.13
N SER A 64 2.71 -4.02 1.34
CA SER A 64 3.15 -4.55 0.04
C SER A 64 3.73 -5.97 0.16
N GLN A 65 4.52 -6.24 1.21
CA GLN A 65 5.13 -7.55 1.42
C GLN A 65 4.08 -8.59 1.81
N ARG A 66 3.10 -8.21 2.65
CA ARG A 66 2.01 -9.10 3.05
C ARG A 66 1.09 -9.44 1.88
N ILE A 67 0.75 -8.47 1.04
CA ILE A 67 -0.04 -8.69 -0.18
C ILE A 67 0.67 -9.67 -1.12
N ARG A 68 1.97 -9.45 -1.38
CA ARG A 68 2.76 -10.38 -2.21
C ARG A 68 2.77 -11.80 -1.67
N ARG A 69 2.96 -11.97 -0.35
CA ARG A 69 2.95 -13.31 0.29
C ARG A 69 1.58 -13.98 0.17
N PHE A 70 0.50 -13.23 0.36
CA PHE A 70 -0.86 -13.76 0.21
C PHE A 70 -1.10 -14.22 -1.23
N LEU A 71 -0.86 -13.36 -2.22
CA LEU A 71 -1.08 -13.66 -3.62
C LEU A 71 -0.21 -14.83 -4.12
N ALA A 72 1.02 -14.97 -3.62
CA ALA A 72 1.87 -16.12 -3.93
C ALA A 72 1.30 -17.46 -3.43
N GLY A 73 0.49 -17.44 -2.37
CA GLY A 73 -0.21 -18.62 -1.84
C GLY A 73 -1.55 -18.91 -2.53
N VAL A 74 -2.12 -17.93 -3.23
CA VAL A 74 -3.39 -18.08 -3.95
C VAL A 74 -3.14 -18.78 -5.29
N LYS A 75 -3.76 -19.95 -5.47
CA LYS A 75 -3.69 -20.71 -6.73
C LYS A 75 -4.60 -20.16 -7.83
N ASP A 76 -5.66 -19.45 -7.45
CA ASP A 76 -6.65 -18.90 -8.36
C ASP A 76 -6.33 -17.43 -8.67
N THR A 77 -5.63 -17.20 -9.77
CA THR A 77 -5.16 -15.87 -10.20
C THR A 77 -6.19 -15.10 -11.03
N GLN A 78 -7.38 -15.67 -11.26
CA GLN A 78 -8.43 -15.04 -12.06
C GLN A 78 -9.42 -14.24 -11.22
N ARG A 79 -9.28 -14.25 -9.89
CA ARG A 79 -10.16 -13.52 -8.99
C ARG A 79 -9.84 -12.03 -9.00
N PRO A 80 -10.85 -11.16 -9.02
CA PRO A 80 -10.65 -9.74 -8.78
C PRO A 80 -10.19 -9.51 -7.33
N ILE A 81 -9.49 -8.39 -7.12
CA ILE A 81 -9.09 -7.86 -5.82
C ILE A 81 -10.06 -6.71 -5.51
#